data_AF-A0A6A4HZC9-F1
#
_entry.id   AF-A0A6A4HZC9-F1
#
_cell.length_a   1.000
_cell.length_b   1.000
_cell.length_c   1.000
_cell.angle_alpha   90.00
_cell.angle_beta   90.00
_cell.angle_gamma   90.00
#
_symmetry.space_group_name_H-M   'P 1'
#
loop_
_entity.id
_entity.type
_entity.pdbx_description
1 polymer ?
#
loop_
_entity_poly.entity_id
_entity_poly.type
_entity_poly.pdbx_seq_one_letter_code
_entity_poly.pdbx_strand_id
1 'polypeptide(L)'
;MTPVGAQQIALAGSEIFQNICVLIFMSALTGKVRSQCIRQGLLPGFYDQKRENNGRAQNALIAVLLVVFFMIVLDTCQINIVNLVLVKFRLVVSLPSGLVAQQMAANSKSLFIVASILQYWSENLIFLIADTTIIWRAWAIWSENRIVKATLLTLFLFDIGVNVSGVIVNTLKSINQTGSRFNAETLVWLGIVVNLVINILATSLIAYRAWVHHKSVRIATSNARKTQVVTILLLCIESGTIFGIIQVLNLVFQGLDVPSVLHSPIHDTSRLIEVLYTFSAAINPIACLLLVHTAKTHEQTFQQDFETVLSAHG
;
A
#
# COMPACT_ATOMS: atom_id res chain seq x y z
N MET A 1 20.69 -40.06 12.49
CA MET A 1 20.36 -38.62 12.57
C MET A 1 20.12 -38.29 14.04
N THR A 2 20.81 -37.30 14.59
CA THR A 2 20.60 -36.90 16.00
C THR A 2 19.25 -36.19 16.14
N PRO A 3 18.58 -36.25 17.31
CA PRO A 3 17.34 -35.51 17.56
C PRO A 3 17.47 -34.00 17.31
N VAL A 4 18.65 -33.43 17.56
CA VAL A 4 18.97 -32.03 17.29
C VAL A 4 19.02 -31.73 15.79
N GLY A 5 19.65 -32.62 14.99
CA GLY A 5 19.64 -32.51 13.52
C GLY A 5 18.23 -32.66 12.93
N ALA A 6 17.48 -33.63 13.47
CA ALA A 6 16.01 -33.66 13.59
C ALA A 6 15.32 -32.30 13.47
N GLN A 7 15.43 -31.59 14.59
CA GLN A 7 14.73 -30.35 14.86
C GLN A 7 15.22 -29.20 13.98
N GLN A 8 16.52 -29.10 13.72
CA GLN A 8 17.07 -28.04 12.87
C GLN A 8 16.56 -28.13 11.43
N ILE A 9 16.50 -29.34 10.87
CA ILE A 9 15.96 -29.57 9.52
C ILE A 9 14.47 -29.25 9.47
N ALA A 10 13.71 -29.65 10.50
CA ALA A 10 12.29 -29.32 10.60
C ALA A 10 12.05 -27.80 10.65
N LEU A 11 12.84 -27.05 11.43
CA LEU A 11 12.76 -25.59 11.50
C LEU A 11 13.09 -24.94 10.15
N ALA A 12 14.18 -25.35 9.49
CA ALA A 12 14.54 -24.83 8.18
C ALA A 12 13.46 -25.12 7.12
N GLY A 13 12.86 -26.31 7.17
CA GLY A 13 11.73 -26.68 6.32
C GLY A 13 10.47 -25.84 6.59
N SER A 14 10.16 -25.57 7.86
CA SER A 14 9.02 -24.73 8.26
C SER A 14 9.14 -23.30 7.74
N GLU A 15 10.33 -22.69 7.86
CA GLU A 15 10.58 -21.34 7.36
C GLU A 15 10.41 -21.24 5.84
N ILE A 16 10.95 -22.21 5.10
CA ILE A 16 10.81 -22.27 3.64
C ILE A 16 9.35 -22.48 3.25
N PHE A 17 8.64 -23.39 3.92
CA PHE A 17 7.22 -23.63 3.69
C PHE A 17 6.39 -22.35 3.87
N GLN A 18 6.56 -21.65 4.99
CA GLN A 18 5.85 -20.40 5.26
C GLN A 18 6.19 -19.31 4.24
N ASN A 19 7.47 -19.15 3.88
CA ASN A 19 7.85 -18.18 2.85
C ASN A 19 7.21 -18.49 1.49
N ILE A 20 7.07 -19.78 1.13
CA ILE A 20 6.38 -20.20 -0.09
C ILE A 20 4.88 -19.89 0.02
N CYS A 21 4.24 -20.14 1.16
CA CYS A 21 2.83 -19.78 1.38
C CYS A 21 2.59 -18.28 1.19
N VAL A 22 3.43 -17.44 1.81
CA VAL A 22 3.38 -15.97 1.64
C VAL A 22 3.61 -15.57 0.19
N LEU A 23 4.58 -16.20 -0.49
CA LEU A 23 4.87 -15.93 -1.90
C LEU A 23 3.67 -16.29 -2.81
N ILE A 24 3.00 -17.42 -2.57
CA ILE A 24 1.81 -17.83 -3.34
C ILE A 24 0.69 -16.82 -3.12
N PHE A 25 0.42 -16.46 -1.86
CA PHE A 25 -0.62 -15.50 -1.51
C PHE A 25 -0.37 -14.12 -2.16
N MET A 26 0.86 -13.62 -2.05
CA MET A 26 1.28 -12.37 -2.66
C MET A 26 1.23 -12.44 -4.20
N SER A 27 1.65 -13.54 -4.82
CA SER A 27 1.57 -13.74 -6.27
C SER A 27 0.12 -13.71 -6.78
N ALA A 28 -0.80 -14.33 -6.03
CA ALA A 28 -2.22 -14.31 -6.35
C ALA A 28 -2.83 -12.90 -6.27
N LEU A 29 -2.47 -12.12 -5.24
CA LEU A 29 -2.92 -10.74 -5.09
C LEU A 29 -2.34 -9.82 -6.18
N THR A 30 -1.02 -9.87 -6.36
CA THR A 30 -0.32 -9.03 -7.35
C THR A 30 -0.77 -9.34 -8.78
N GLY A 31 -1.08 -10.60 -9.11
CA GLY A 31 -1.68 -10.96 -10.40
C GLY A 31 -2.94 -10.16 -10.75
N LYS A 32 -3.81 -9.90 -9.76
CA LYS A 32 -5.03 -9.09 -9.96
C LYS A 32 -4.70 -7.63 -10.21
N VAL A 33 -3.79 -7.02 -9.44
CA VAL A 33 -3.39 -5.62 -9.65
C VAL A 33 -2.68 -5.44 -10.98
N ARG A 34 -1.78 -6.36 -11.36
CA ARG A 34 -1.13 -6.33 -12.67
C ARG A 34 -2.16 -6.37 -13.79
N SER A 35 -3.15 -7.27 -13.71
CA SER A 35 -4.25 -7.35 -14.69
C SER A 35 -5.07 -6.05 -14.75
N GLN A 36 -5.37 -5.45 -13.59
CA GLN A 36 -6.16 -4.21 -13.50
C GLN A 36 -5.40 -3.01 -14.09
N CYS A 37 -4.12 -2.83 -13.74
CA CYS A 37 -3.28 -1.74 -14.25
C CYS A 37 -3.05 -1.86 -15.76
N ILE A 38 -2.80 -3.08 -16.26
CA ILE A 38 -2.65 -3.35 -17.70
C ILE A 38 -3.96 -3.03 -18.43
N ARG A 39 -5.11 -3.46 -17.90
CA ARG A 39 -6.43 -3.19 -18.48
C ARG A 39 -6.73 -1.69 -18.54
N GLN A 40 -6.40 -0.95 -17.48
CA GLN A 40 -6.59 0.50 -17.42
C GLN A 40 -5.62 1.25 -18.35
N GLY A 41 -4.38 0.77 -18.52
CA GLY A 41 -3.41 1.36 -19.45
C GLY A 41 -3.64 1.06 -20.94
N LEU A 42 -4.39 0.00 -21.28
CA LEU A 42 -4.62 -0.47 -22.66
C LEU A 42 -5.99 -0.11 -23.26
N LEU A 43 -6.93 0.46 -22.49
CA LEU A 43 -8.27 0.78 -23.01
C LEU A 43 -8.22 1.90 -24.07
N PRO A 44 -8.86 1.76 -25.25
CA PRO A 44 -8.85 2.78 -26.33
C PRO A 44 -9.42 4.14 -25.91
N GLY A 45 -10.42 4.18 -25.03
CA GLY A 45 -10.97 5.43 -24.46
C GLY A 45 -9.95 6.26 -23.65
N PHE A 46 -8.81 5.66 -23.28
CA PHE A 46 -7.70 6.29 -22.57
C PHE A 46 -6.85 7.19 -23.49
N TYR A 47 -6.80 6.88 -24.79
CA TYR A 47 -6.09 7.69 -25.80
C TYR A 47 -6.96 8.85 -26.30
N ASP A 48 -8.26 8.64 -26.48
CA ASP A 48 -9.18 9.68 -26.95
C ASP A 48 -9.44 10.75 -25.88
N GLN A 49 -9.46 10.38 -24.59
CA GLN A 49 -9.66 11.32 -23.48
C GLN A 49 -8.42 12.21 -23.18
N LYS A 50 -7.27 11.94 -23.82
CA LYS A 50 -6.07 12.78 -23.77
C LYS A 50 -6.29 14.16 -24.43
N ARG A 51 -7.35 14.31 -25.24
CA ARG A 51 -7.56 15.44 -26.14
C ARG A 51 -8.35 16.61 -25.54
N GLU A 52 -9.12 16.40 -24.47
CA GLU A 52 -9.94 17.45 -23.84
C GLU A 52 -9.46 17.79 -22.41
N ASN A 53 -8.68 18.86 -22.33
CA ASN A 53 -8.56 19.79 -21.19
C ASN A 53 -8.55 19.22 -19.75
N ASN A 54 -7.68 18.24 -19.45
CA ASN A 54 -7.12 18.06 -18.09
C ASN A 54 -5.88 17.12 -18.01
N GLY A 55 -5.02 17.15 -19.02
CA GLY A 55 -3.95 16.15 -19.20
C GLY A 55 -2.91 16.08 -18.07
N ARG A 56 -2.60 17.19 -17.37
CA ARG A 56 -1.49 17.21 -16.40
C ARG A 56 -1.74 16.38 -15.14
N ALA A 57 -2.91 16.55 -14.50
CA ALA A 57 -3.25 15.83 -13.27
C ALA A 57 -3.46 14.32 -13.54
N GLN A 58 -4.08 13.99 -14.68
CA GLN A 58 -4.27 12.61 -15.10
C GLN A 58 -2.94 11.93 -15.45
N ASN A 59 -2.02 12.62 -16.15
CA ASN A 59 -0.67 12.11 -16.43
C ASN A 59 0.13 11.89 -15.13
N ALA A 60 0.02 12.80 -14.16
CA ALA A 60 0.65 12.64 -12.86
C ALA A 60 0.12 11.40 -12.12
N LEU A 61 -1.20 11.19 -12.13
CA LEU A 61 -1.82 10.02 -11.50
C LEU A 61 -1.40 8.70 -12.18
N ILE A 62 -1.29 8.69 -13.52
CA ILE A 62 -0.77 7.53 -14.27
C ILE A 62 0.69 7.26 -13.91
N ALA A 63 1.53 8.30 -13.84
CA ALA A 63 2.92 8.16 -13.43
C ALA A 63 3.03 7.56 -12.02
N VAL A 64 2.21 8.03 -11.08
CA VAL A 64 2.13 7.46 -9.72
C VAL A 64 1.74 5.98 -9.75
N LEU A 65 0.76 5.59 -10.56
CA LEU A 65 0.36 4.19 -10.71
C LEU A 65 1.45 3.31 -11.32
N LEU A 66 2.22 3.83 -12.28
CA LEU A 66 3.37 3.11 -12.85
C LEU A 66 4.48 2.93 -11.82
N VAL A 67 4.75 3.94 -10.99
CA VAL A 67 5.71 3.84 -9.89
C VAL A 67 5.25 2.78 -8.89
N VAL A 68 3.98 2.81 -8.45
CA VAL A 68 3.43 1.79 -7.55
C VAL A 68 3.50 0.39 -8.14
N PHE A 69 3.16 0.24 -9.42
CA PHE A 69 3.29 -1.03 -10.14
C PHE A 69 4.73 -1.54 -10.12
N PHE A 70 5.69 -0.67 -10.43
CA PHE A 70 7.12 -1.02 -10.39
C PHE A 70 7.57 -1.43 -8.98
N MET A 71 7.14 -0.70 -7.94
CA MET A 71 7.48 -1.05 -6.54
C MET A 71 6.89 -2.40 -6.13
N ILE A 72 5.65 -2.73 -6.52
CA ILE A 72 5.07 -4.06 -6.26
C ILE A 72 5.85 -5.17 -6.97
N VAL A 73 6.33 -4.91 -8.20
CA VAL A 73 7.15 -5.87 -8.94
C VAL A 73 8.49 -6.08 -8.24
N LEU A 74 9.15 -5.02 -7.81
CA LEU A 74 10.38 -5.11 -7.03
C LEU A 74 10.18 -5.88 -5.73
N ASP A 75 9.08 -5.61 -5.02
CA ASP A 75 8.71 -6.31 -3.79
C ASP A 75 8.45 -7.82 -4.04
N THR A 76 7.81 -8.17 -5.15
CA THR A 76 7.65 -9.59 -5.52
C THR A 76 9.00 -10.24 -5.85
N CYS A 77 9.86 -9.52 -6.58
CA CYS A 77 11.18 -10.02 -6.97
C CYS A 77 12.07 -10.29 -5.75
N GLN A 78 12.05 -9.45 -4.71
CA GLN A 78 12.85 -9.68 -3.52
C GLN A 78 12.46 -10.99 -2.82
N ILE A 79 11.17 -11.33 -2.72
CA ILE A 79 10.75 -12.53 -1.96
C ILE A 79 11.27 -13.78 -2.66
N ASN A 80 11.20 -13.77 -3.99
CA ASN A 80 11.76 -14.82 -4.82
C ASN A 80 13.28 -14.95 -4.63
N ILE A 81 13.98 -13.82 -4.62
CA ILE A 81 15.43 -13.77 -4.40
C ILE A 81 15.80 -14.35 -3.04
N VAL A 82 15.15 -13.90 -1.95
CA VAL A 82 15.40 -14.38 -0.59
C VAL A 82 15.17 -15.88 -0.50
N ASN A 83 14.05 -16.38 -1.04
CA ASN A 83 13.74 -17.81 -1.06
C ASN A 83 14.77 -18.64 -1.83
N LEU A 84 15.23 -18.16 -2.99
CA LEU A 84 16.27 -18.84 -3.76
C LEU A 84 17.60 -18.92 -3.00
N VAL A 85 17.98 -17.85 -2.30
CA VAL A 85 19.19 -17.86 -1.45
C VAL A 85 19.03 -18.83 -0.29
N LEU A 86 17.89 -18.79 0.42
CA LEU A 86 17.64 -19.68 1.55
C LEU A 86 17.65 -21.14 1.12
N VAL A 87 16.97 -21.51 0.03
CA VAL A 87 16.99 -22.88 -0.50
C VAL A 87 18.41 -23.30 -0.87
N LYS A 88 19.15 -22.45 -1.61
CA LYS A 88 20.51 -22.78 -2.04
C LYS A 88 21.47 -22.97 -0.87
N PHE A 89 21.50 -22.05 0.08
CA PHE A 89 22.52 -22.05 1.12
C PHE A 89 22.13 -22.83 2.38
N ARG A 90 20.84 -22.98 2.68
CA ARG A 90 20.39 -23.82 3.82
C ARG A 90 20.20 -25.29 3.46
N LEU A 91 19.72 -25.60 2.26
CA LEU A 91 19.37 -26.99 1.90
C LEU A 91 20.37 -27.64 0.95
N VAL A 92 20.89 -26.89 -0.04
CA VAL A 92 21.72 -27.47 -1.11
C VAL A 92 23.21 -27.48 -0.76
N VAL A 93 23.75 -26.36 -0.28
CA VAL A 93 25.18 -26.26 0.06
C VAL A 93 25.44 -26.94 1.39
N SER A 94 26.17 -28.06 1.41
CA SER A 94 26.60 -28.72 2.65
C SER A 94 27.87 -28.05 3.20
N LEU A 95 27.78 -27.44 4.39
CA LEU A 95 28.94 -26.94 5.12
C LEU A 95 29.32 -27.92 6.25
N PRO A 96 30.63 -28.15 6.49
CA PRO A 96 31.09 -29.07 7.54
C PRO A 96 30.55 -28.74 8.94
N SER A 97 30.31 -27.46 9.20
CA SER A 97 29.83 -26.94 10.48
C SER A 97 28.31 -27.03 10.67
N GLY A 98 27.59 -27.72 9.79
CA GLY A 98 26.15 -28.01 9.93
C GLY A 98 25.21 -26.84 9.58
N LEU A 99 23.93 -26.98 9.97
CA LEU A 99 22.83 -26.11 9.53
C LEU A 99 22.95 -24.66 10.00
N VAL A 100 23.58 -24.44 11.16
CA VAL A 100 23.80 -23.10 11.71
C VAL A 100 24.80 -22.31 10.85
N ALA A 101 25.89 -22.96 10.41
CA ALA A 101 26.86 -22.31 9.54
C ALA A 101 26.30 -22.06 8.13
N GLN A 102 25.45 -22.97 7.64
CA GLN A 102 24.68 -22.76 6.42
C GLN A 102 23.78 -21.53 6.52
N GLN A 103 23.10 -21.34 7.65
CA GLN A 103 22.27 -20.16 7.88
C GLN A 103 23.08 -18.86 7.90
N MET A 104 24.21 -18.86 8.62
CA MET A 104 25.10 -17.70 8.65
C MET A 104 25.62 -17.38 7.24
N ALA A 105 25.99 -18.40 6.47
CA ALA A 105 26.43 -18.24 5.09
C ALA A 105 25.33 -17.71 4.16
N ALA A 106 24.06 -18.09 4.37
CA ALA A 106 22.94 -17.55 3.61
C ALA A 106 22.72 -16.06 3.91
N ASN A 107 22.66 -15.70 5.19
CA ASN A 107 22.45 -14.34 5.68
C ASN A 107 23.59 -13.38 5.29
N SER A 108 24.80 -13.90 5.07
CA SER A 108 25.95 -13.09 4.66
C SER A 108 26.04 -12.86 3.15
N LYS A 109 25.11 -13.40 2.34
CA LYS A 109 25.16 -13.18 0.89
C LYS A 109 24.73 -11.77 0.54
N SER A 110 25.53 -11.11 -0.28
CA SER A 110 25.22 -9.78 -0.82
C SER A 110 23.83 -9.72 -1.45
N LEU A 111 23.43 -10.78 -2.16
CA LEU A 111 22.12 -10.88 -2.80
C LEU A 111 20.96 -10.92 -1.78
N PHE A 112 21.16 -11.54 -0.60
CA PHE A 112 20.19 -11.50 0.50
C PHE A 112 20.08 -10.08 1.07
N ILE A 113 21.22 -9.45 1.37
CA ILE A 113 21.28 -8.09 1.91
C ILE A 113 20.63 -7.09 0.96
N VAL A 114 20.96 -7.14 -0.33
CA VAL A 114 20.38 -6.26 -1.36
C VAL A 114 18.87 -6.47 -1.47
N ALA A 115 18.39 -7.72 -1.41
CA ALA A 115 16.96 -8.01 -1.46
C ALA A 115 16.21 -7.44 -0.25
N SER A 116 16.75 -7.56 0.97
CA SER A 116 16.17 -6.96 2.18
C SER A 116 16.13 -5.44 2.10
N ILE A 117 17.20 -4.79 1.61
CA ILE A 117 17.21 -3.34 1.42
C ILE A 117 16.12 -2.93 0.42
N LEU A 118 16.06 -3.59 -0.74
CA LEU A 118 15.04 -3.31 -1.75
C LEU A 118 13.61 -3.48 -1.19
N GLN A 119 13.37 -4.48 -0.33
CA GLN A 119 12.10 -4.66 0.34
C GLN A 119 11.72 -3.42 1.16
N TYR A 120 12.58 -3.00 2.10
CA TYR A 120 12.28 -1.87 2.98
C TYR A 120 11.98 -0.59 2.22
N TRP A 121 12.73 -0.30 1.15
CA TRP A 121 12.51 0.88 0.33
C TRP A 121 11.23 0.78 -0.52
N SER A 122 10.96 -0.38 -1.10
CA SER A 122 9.78 -0.56 -1.97
C SER A 122 8.48 -0.45 -1.18
N GLU A 123 8.38 -1.13 -0.03
CA GLU A 123 7.22 -1.06 0.86
C GLU A 123 6.99 0.37 1.36
N ASN A 124 8.06 1.04 1.80
CA ASN A 124 7.97 2.40 2.31
C ASN A 124 7.46 3.40 1.26
N LEU A 125 7.97 3.31 0.02
CA LEU A 125 7.50 4.15 -1.07
C LEU A 125 6.03 3.88 -1.41
N ILE A 126 5.58 2.62 -1.34
CA ILE A 126 4.16 2.27 -1.52
C ILE A 126 3.30 2.95 -0.44
N PHE A 127 3.72 2.90 0.82
CA PHE A 127 2.99 3.55 1.92
C PHE A 127 2.95 5.07 1.75
N LEU A 128 4.09 5.72 1.50
CA LEU A 128 4.14 7.17 1.28
C LEU A 128 3.26 7.63 0.11
N ILE A 129 3.18 6.85 -0.97
CA ILE A 129 2.27 7.13 -2.09
C ILE A 129 0.80 6.99 -1.67
N ALA A 130 0.48 5.98 -0.86
CA ALA A 130 -0.87 5.79 -0.31
C ALA A 130 -1.27 6.97 0.59
N ASP A 131 -0.37 7.43 1.47
CA ASP A 131 -0.61 8.57 2.36
C ASP A 131 -0.72 9.88 1.59
N THR A 132 0.14 10.10 0.59
CA THR A 132 0.02 11.23 -0.35
C THR A 132 -1.37 11.24 -1.00
N THR A 133 -1.85 10.08 -1.43
CA THR A 133 -3.17 9.93 -2.06
C THR A 133 -4.30 10.24 -1.08
N ILE A 134 -4.21 9.74 0.16
CA ILE A 134 -5.17 10.02 1.23
C ILE A 134 -5.28 11.52 1.50
N ILE A 135 -4.13 12.18 1.67
CA ILE A 135 -4.05 13.61 1.96
C ILE A 135 -4.58 14.43 0.78
N TRP A 136 -4.23 14.04 -0.45
CA TRP A 136 -4.72 14.68 -1.66
C TRP A 136 -6.26 14.65 -1.72
N ARG A 137 -6.91 13.53 -1.39
CA ARG A 137 -8.38 13.44 -1.32
C ARG A 137 -8.96 14.47 -0.34
N ALA A 138 -8.40 14.54 0.86
CA ALA A 138 -8.87 15.50 1.87
C ALA A 138 -8.62 16.95 1.45
N TRP A 139 -7.46 17.26 0.84
CA TRP A 139 -7.12 18.59 0.34
C TRP A 139 -8.03 19.06 -0.80
N ALA A 140 -8.40 18.15 -1.71
CA ALA A 140 -9.31 18.46 -2.81
C ALA A 140 -10.68 18.93 -2.28
N ILE A 141 -11.15 18.34 -1.18
CA ILE A 141 -12.43 18.65 -0.55
C ILE A 141 -12.35 19.90 0.35
N TRP A 142 -11.22 20.09 1.02
CA TRP A 142 -10.98 21.22 1.93
C TRP A 142 -10.11 22.31 1.28
N SER A 143 -10.36 22.61 0.01
CA SER A 143 -9.55 23.52 -0.80
C SER A 143 -9.42 24.93 -0.20
N GLU A 144 -10.45 25.41 0.50
CA GLU A 144 -10.51 26.77 1.07
C GLU A 144 -9.98 26.86 2.52
N ASN A 145 -9.92 25.75 3.26
CA ASN A 145 -9.53 25.78 4.68
C ASN A 145 -8.02 25.59 4.86
N ARG A 146 -7.31 26.70 5.09
CA ARG A 146 -5.86 26.70 5.28
C ARG A 146 -5.40 25.93 6.52
N ILE A 147 -6.19 25.89 7.59
CA ILE A 147 -5.83 25.22 8.85
C ILE A 147 -5.83 23.70 8.64
N VAL A 148 -6.86 23.17 7.98
CA VAL A 148 -6.94 21.73 7.66
C VAL A 148 -5.77 21.32 6.76
N LYS A 149 -5.45 22.13 5.74
CA LYS A 149 -4.30 21.87 4.87
C LYS A 149 -2.97 21.90 5.62
N ALA A 150 -2.76 22.90 6.47
CA ALA A 150 -1.55 23.00 7.29
C ALA A 150 -1.41 21.81 8.23
N THR A 151 -2.50 21.41 8.90
CA THR A 151 -2.51 20.25 9.82
C THR A 151 -2.14 18.95 9.09
N LEU A 152 -2.77 18.69 7.94
CA LEU A 152 -2.48 17.51 7.12
C LEU A 152 -1.04 17.56 6.56
N LEU A 153 -0.53 18.73 6.17
CA LEU A 153 0.85 18.88 5.71
C LEU A 153 1.86 18.58 6.83
N THR A 154 1.62 19.11 8.03
CA THR A 154 2.52 18.87 9.18
C THR A 154 2.55 17.38 9.54
N LEU A 155 1.40 16.71 9.56
CA LEU A 155 1.33 15.27 9.78
C LEU A 155 2.06 14.50 8.68
N PHE A 156 1.92 14.90 7.42
CA PHE A 156 2.61 14.26 6.30
C PHE A 156 4.14 14.43 6.34
N LEU A 157 4.63 15.61 6.71
CA LEU A 157 6.07 15.83 6.86
C LEU A 157 6.64 15.02 8.02
N PHE A 158 5.89 14.91 9.12
CA PHE A 158 6.26 14.03 10.23
C PHE A 158 6.30 12.57 9.78
N ASP A 159 5.29 12.14 9.03
CA ASP A 159 5.20 10.81 8.46
C ASP A 159 6.39 10.43 7.59
N ILE A 160 6.74 11.28 6.61
CA ILE A 160 7.94 11.11 5.78
C ILE A 160 9.18 10.98 6.66
N GLY A 161 9.32 11.83 7.68
CA GLY A 161 10.46 11.79 8.59
C GLY A 161 10.60 10.47 9.33
N VAL A 162 9.51 9.95 9.90
CA VAL A 162 9.49 8.67 10.62
C VAL A 162 9.77 7.50 9.68
N ASN A 163 9.08 7.45 8.55
CA ASN A 163 9.20 6.40 7.54
C ASN A 163 10.61 6.31 6.95
N VAL A 164 11.17 7.44 6.50
CA VAL A 164 12.53 7.51 5.95
C VAL A 164 13.58 7.14 7.01
N SER A 165 13.41 7.63 8.24
CA SER A 165 14.32 7.26 9.34
C SER A 165 14.31 5.76 9.62
N GLY A 166 13.12 5.14 9.63
CA GLY A 166 12.97 3.69 9.81
C GLY A 166 13.71 2.89 8.74
N VAL A 167 13.52 3.24 7.46
CA VAL A 167 14.17 2.57 6.33
C VAL A 167 15.69 2.73 6.36
N ILE A 168 16.20 3.92 6.71
CA ILE A 168 17.64 4.16 6.85
C ILE A 168 18.23 3.28 7.96
N VAL A 169 17.57 3.23 9.13
CA VAL A 169 18.05 2.39 10.25
C VAL A 169 18.03 0.91 9.87
N ASN A 170 16.99 0.43 9.19
CA ASN A 170 16.92 -0.96 8.71
C ASN A 170 18.02 -1.26 7.67
N THR A 171 18.25 -0.34 6.73
CA THR A 171 19.33 -0.46 5.74
C THR A 171 20.70 -0.57 6.42
N LEU A 172 20.98 0.28 7.41
CA LEU A 172 22.24 0.24 8.17
C LEU A 172 22.40 -1.07 8.96
N LYS A 173 21.31 -1.59 9.54
CA LYS A 173 21.31 -2.90 10.21
C LYS A 173 21.65 -4.04 9.24
N SER A 174 21.07 -4.04 8.04
CA SER A 174 21.33 -5.06 7.02
C SER A 174 22.77 -5.02 6.48
N ILE A 175 23.37 -3.84 6.34
CA ILE A 175 24.74 -3.68 5.82
C ILE A 175 25.79 -4.02 6.88
N ASN A 176 25.68 -3.41 8.07
CA ASN A 176 26.77 -3.45 9.03
C ASN A 176 26.72 -4.65 9.97
N GLN A 177 25.59 -5.39 10.05
CA GLN A 177 25.34 -6.47 11.03
C GLN A 177 25.61 -6.09 12.50
N THR A 178 25.91 -4.82 12.77
CA THR A 178 26.17 -4.30 14.11
C THR A 178 24.84 -3.96 14.75
N GLY A 179 24.74 -4.25 16.06
CA GLY A 179 23.58 -3.91 16.89
C GLY A 179 23.41 -2.39 16.94
N SER A 180 22.83 -1.81 15.90
CA SER A 180 22.41 -0.42 15.86
C SER A 180 21.58 -0.16 17.12
N ARG A 181 22.03 0.81 17.92
CA ARG A 181 21.33 1.24 19.14
C ARG A 181 19.95 1.83 18.86
N PHE A 182 19.66 2.15 17.59
CA PHE A 182 18.37 2.67 17.18
C PHE A 182 17.36 1.54 17.02
N ASN A 183 16.25 1.67 17.76
CA ASN A 183 15.18 0.69 17.73
C ASN A 183 14.35 0.83 16.44
N ALA A 184 14.83 0.20 15.37
CA ALA A 184 14.14 0.20 14.07
C ALA A 184 12.69 -0.28 14.18
N GLU A 185 12.42 -1.24 15.06
CA GLU A 185 11.07 -1.76 15.30
C GLU A 185 10.15 -0.67 15.85
N THR A 186 10.64 0.18 16.75
CA THR A 186 9.87 1.33 17.24
C THR A 186 9.56 2.32 16.13
N LEU A 187 10.51 2.60 15.22
CA LEU A 187 10.28 3.52 14.10
C LEU A 187 9.27 2.95 13.09
N VAL A 188 9.35 1.65 12.80
CA VAL A 188 8.37 0.96 11.95
C VAL A 188 6.98 1.02 12.57
N TRP A 189 6.86 0.71 13.86
CA TRP A 189 5.60 0.74 14.57
C TRP A 189 5.01 2.16 14.64
N LEU A 190 5.85 3.16 14.92
CA LEU A 190 5.46 4.58 14.86
C LEU A 190 4.97 4.97 13.46
N GLY A 191 5.64 4.52 12.39
CA GLY A 191 5.22 4.79 11.01
C GLY A 191 3.82 4.25 10.72
N ILE A 192 3.54 3.01 11.13
CA ILE A 192 2.20 2.40 10.98
C ILE A 192 1.13 3.21 11.73
N VAL A 193 1.43 3.64 12.96
CA VAL A 193 0.51 4.47 13.76
C VAL A 193 0.26 5.82 13.09
N VAL A 194 1.29 6.48 12.56
CA VAL A 194 1.15 7.77 11.88
C VAL A 194 0.33 7.62 10.60
N ASN A 195 0.60 6.62 9.77
CA ASN A 195 -0.18 6.31 8.56
C ASN A 195 -1.66 6.08 8.89
N LEU A 196 -1.94 5.35 9.97
CA LEU A 196 -3.30 5.10 10.45
C LEU A 196 -3.98 6.41 10.89
N VAL A 197 -3.28 7.26 11.65
CA VAL A 197 -3.80 8.55 12.10
C VAL A 197 -4.11 9.46 10.90
N ILE A 198 -3.23 9.53 9.90
CA ILE A 198 -3.46 10.29 8.68
C ILE A 198 -4.72 9.79 7.96
N ASN A 199 -4.87 8.48 7.81
CA ASN A 199 -6.03 7.89 7.15
C ASN A 199 -7.35 8.13 7.91
N ILE A 200 -7.36 7.96 9.24
CA ILE A 200 -8.54 8.23 10.07
C ILE A 200 -8.92 9.71 10.00
N LEU A 201 -7.95 10.61 10.15
CA LEU A 201 -8.20 12.06 10.11
C LEU A 201 -8.73 12.50 8.74
N ALA A 202 -8.09 12.07 7.66
CA ALA A 202 -8.52 12.39 6.31
C ALA A 202 -9.92 11.83 6.02
N THR A 203 -10.16 10.55 6.34
CA THR A 203 -11.46 9.91 6.13
C THR A 203 -12.56 10.58 6.96
N SER A 204 -12.27 10.96 8.21
CA SER A 204 -13.20 11.68 9.08
C SER A 204 -13.53 13.09 8.56
N LEU A 205 -12.52 13.81 8.05
CA LEU A 205 -12.71 15.13 7.44
C LEU A 205 -13.57 15.05 6.18
N ILE A 206 -13.40 14.01 5.38
CA ILE A 206 -14.22 13.73 4.19
C ILE A 206 -15.65 13.39 4.61
N ALA A 207 -15.83 12.50 5.59
CA ALA A 207 -17.12 12.11 6.14
C ALA A 207 -17.89 13.28 6.74
N TYR A 208 -17.21 14.15 7.50
CA TYR A 208 -17.81 15.37 8.03
C TYR A 208 -18.33 16.28 6.92
N ARG A 209 -17.54 16.50 5.86
CA ARG A 209 -17.97 17.33 4.72
C ARG A 209 -19.15 16.70 3.98
N ALA A 210 -19.14 15.38 3.80
CA ALA A 210 -20.24 14.63 3.20
C ALA A 210 -21.53 14.78 4.02
N TRP A 211 -21.44 14.69 5.34
CA TRP A 211 -22.58 14.87 6.24
C TRP A 211 -23.14 16.30 6.21
N VAL A 212 -22.28 17.31 6.26
CA VAL A 212 -22.71 18.72 6.14
C VAL A 212 -23.39 18.96 4.80
N HIS A 213 -22.81 18.47 3.70
CA HIS A 213 -23.40 18.59 2.37
C HIS A 213 -24.78 17.90 2.31
N HIS A 214 -24.90 16.67 2.83
CA HIS A 214 -26.17 15.94 2.88
C HIS A 214 -27.24 16.67 3.71
N LYS A 215 -26.87 17.24 4.88
CA LYS A 215 -27.78 17.99 5.74
C LYS A 215 -28.30 19.27 5.06
N SER A 216 -27.42 20.02 4.39
CA SER A 216 -27.79 21.23 3.65
C SER A 216 -28.64 20.93 2.42
N VAL A 217 -28.41 19.79 1.76
CA VAL A 217 -29.14 19.36 0.55
C VAL A 217 -30.54 18.83 0.87
N ARG A 218 -30.78 18.25 2.04
CA ARG A 218 -32.12 17.80 2.47
C ARG A 218 -33.17 18.94 2.50
N ILE A 219 -32.71 20.19 2.47
CA ILE A 219 -33.54 21.40 2.51
C ILE A 219 -33.81 21.97 1.10
N ALA A 220 -33.08 21.54 0.06
CA ALA A 220 -33.19 22.10 -1.31
C ALA A 220 -33.36 21.00 -2.39
N THR A 221 -34.57 20.93 -2.95
CA THR A 221 -35.03 19.96 -3.97
C THR A 221 -34.07 19.78 -5.15
N SER A 222 -33.87 18.49 -5.52
CA SER A 222 -33.27 17.83 -6.72
C SER A 222 -32.15 18.48 -7.54
N ASN A 223 -31.18 17.66 -8.00
CA ASN A 223 -30.36 17.83 -9.22
C ASN A 223 -29.40 16.64 -9.35
N ALA A 224 -29.25 16.07 -10.55
CA ALA A 224 -28.38 14.92 -10.85
C ALA A 224 -26.88 15.15 -10.51
N ARG A 225 -26.40 16.40 -10.52
CA ARG A 225 -25.04 16.75 -10.08
C ARG A 225 -24.85 16.58 -8.56
N LYS A 226 -25.93 16.64 -7.77
CA LYS A 226 -25.92 16.49 -6.31
C LYS A 226 -25.69 15.03 -5.90
N THR A 227 -26.26 14.07 -6.63
CA THR A 227 -26.03 12.63 -6.37
C THR A 227 -24.58 12.25 -6.68
N GLN A 228 -23.98 12.83 -7.71
CA GLN A 228 -22.59 12.56 -8.09
C GLN A 228 -21.56 12.91 -7.00
N VAL A 229 -21.65 14.11 -6.41
CA VAL A 229 -20.74 14.54 -5.34
C VAL A 229 -20.90 13.64 -4.12
N VAL A 230 -22.13 13.25 -3.78
CA VAL A 230 -22.40 12.33 -2.68
C VAL A 230 -21.80 10.94 -2.95
N THR A 231 -21.95 10.41 -4.17
CA THR A 231 -21.35 9.12 -4.56
C THR A 231 -19.82 9.14 -4.46
N ILE A 232 -19.17 10.19 -4.97
CA ILE A 232 -17.70 10.33 -4.91
C ILE A 232 -17.22 10.41 -3.46
N LEU A 233 -17.91 11.21 -2.62
CA LEU A 233 -17.58 11.31 -1.20
C LEU A 233 -17.77 9.98 -0.47
N LEU A 234 -18.84 9.24 -0.78
CA LEU A 234 -19.12 7.95 -0.17
C LEU A 234 -18.04 6.92 -0.52
N LEU A 235 -17.65 6.82 -1.79
CA LEU A 235 -16.57 5.93 -2.24
C LEU A 235 -15.22 6.30 -1.62
N CYS A 236 -14.92 7.59 -1.41
CA CYS A 236 -13.75 8.03 -0.65
C CYS A 236 -13.78 7.54 0.81
N ILE A 237 -14.94 7.60 1.45
CA ILE A 237 -15.12 7.15 2.83
C ILE A 237 -15.01 5.63 2.93
N GLU A 238 -15.65 4.89 2.03
CA GLU A 238 -15.62 3.42 1.99
C GLU A 238 -14.19 2.92 1.76
N SER A 239 -13.47 3.45 0.77
CA SER A 239 -12.08 3.07 0.50
C SER A 239 -11.14 3.42 1.65
N GLY A 240 -11.27 4.60 2.25
CA GLY A 240 -10.50 5.00 3.43
C GLY A 240 -10.78 4.14 4.66
N THR A 241 -12.05 3.74 4.87
CA THR A 241 -12.46 2.88 5.99
C THR A 241 -11.93 1.46 5.82
N ILE A 242 -12.06 0.87 4.64
CA ILE A 242 -11.51 -0.47 4.35
C ILE A 242 -9.99 -0.48 4.57
N PHE A 243 -9.28 0.54 4.06
CA PHE A 243 -7.84 0.66 4.29
C PHE A 243 -7.50 0.82 5.77
N GLY A 244 -8.29 1.61 6.51
CA GLY A 244 -8.13 1.82 7.95
C GLY A 244 -8.31 0.55 8.77
N ILE A 245 -9.28 -0.30 8.42
CA ILE A 245 -9.48 -1.61 9.06
C ILE A 245 -8.23 -2.48 8.88
N ILE A 246 -7.67 -2.50 7.67
CA ILE A 246 -6.47 -3.30 7.36
C ILE A 246 -5.24 -2.75 8.11
N GLN A 247 -5.09 -1.43 8.21
CA GLN A 247 -4.05 -0.79 9.04
C GLN A 247 -4.17 -1.17 10.52
N VAL A 248 -5.38 -1.16 11.09
CA VAL A 248 -5.62 -1.58 12.49
C VAL A 248 -5.27 -3.05 12.69
N LEU A 249 -5.70 -3.93 11.77
CA LEU A 249 -5.33 -5.34 11.82
C LEU A 249 -3.81 -5.51 11.79
N ASN A 250 -3.11 -4.82 10.89
CA ASN A 250 -1.65 -4.88 10.82
C ASN A 250 -1.00 -4.41 12.13
N LEU A 251 -1.45 -3.28 12.69
CA LEU A 251 -0.93 -2.75 13.95
C LEU A 251 -1.10 -3.74 15.11
N VAL A 252 -2.28 -4.35 15.23
CA VAL A 252 -2.59 -5.33 16.29
C VAL A 252 -1.73 -6.58 16.12
N PHE A 253 -1.67 -7.16 14.93
CA PHE A 253 -0.92 -8.40 14.72
C PHE A 253 0.59 -8.20 14.84
N GLN A 254 1.14 -7.06 14.40
CA GLN A 254 2.55 -6.76 14.66
C GLN A 254 2.83 -6.61 16.15
N GLY A 255 1.94 -5.95 16.91
CA GLY A 255 2.09 -5.84 18.37
C GLY A 255 2.03 -7.19 19.09
N LEU A 256 1.15 -8.10 18.62
CA LEU A 256 1.06 -9.48 19.13
C LEU A 256 2.24 -10.36 18.70
N ASP A 257 2.89 -10.05 17.58
CA ASP A 257 4.02 -10.82 17.06
C ASP A 257 5.31 -10.56 17.85
N VAL A 258 5.49 -9.36 18.45
CA VAL A 258 6.67 -9.02 19.24
C VAL A 258 7.01 -10.05 20.33
N PRO A 259 6.06 -10.50 21.19
CA PRO A 259 6.32 -11.55 22.16
C PRO A 259 6.18 -12.98 21.60
N SER A 260 5.85 -13.15 20.31
CA SER A 260 5.49 -14.44 19.75
C SER A 260 6.72 -15.30 19.44
N VAL A 261 6.55 -16.63 19.50
CA VAL A 261 7.59 -17.57 19.10
C VAL A 261 7.63 -17.63 17.57
N LEU A 262 8.84 -17.70 16.99
CA LEU A 262 9.04 -17.91 15.56
C LEU A 262 8.22 -19.12 15.09
N HIS A 263 7.50 -18.97 13.97
CA HIS A 263 6.56 -19.96 13.42
C HIS A 263 5.29 -20.21 14.25
N SER A 264 4.93 -19.29 15.16
CA SER A 264 3.60 -19.32 15.78
C SER A 264 2.51 -18.95 14.77
N PRO A 265 1.24 -19.37 14.99
CA PRO A 265 0.12 -18.92 14.16
C PRO A 265 -0.03 -17.39 14.11
N ILE A 266 0.40 -16.68 15.16
CA ILE A 266 0.39 -15.22 15.22
C ILE A 266 1.40 -14.65 14.22
N HIS A 267 2.62 -15.19 14.21
CA HIS A 267 3.67 -14.80 13.27
C HIS A 267 3.25 -15.05 11.81
N ASP A 268 2.62 -16.19 11.53
CA ASP A 268 2.17 -16.48 10.17
C ASP A 268 1.04 -15.54 9.73
N THR A 269 0.15 -15.21 10.67
CA THR A 269 -0.96 -14.29 10.42
C THR A 269 -0.46 -12.85 10.25
N SER A 270 0.53 -12.41 11.04
CA SER A 270 1.11 -11.07 10.93
C SER A 270 1.69 -10.84 9.53
N ARG A 271 2.43 -11.82 8.99
CA ARG A 271 2.99 -11.77 7.63
C ARG A 271 1.91 -11.71 6.54
N LEU A 272 0.82 -12.47 6.68
CA LEU A 272 -0.29 -12.42 5.70
C LEU A 272 -1.00 -11.07 5.74
N ILE A 273 -1.18 -10.49 6.93
CA ILE A 273 -1.81 -9.18 7.10
C ILE A 273 -0.90 -8.06 6.60
N GLU A 274 0.42 -8.17 6.77
CA GLU A 274 1.38 -7.24 6.21
C GLU A 274 1.29 -7.20 4.67
N VAL A 275 1.20 -8.37 4.02
CA VAL A 275 0.97 -8.45 2.56
C VAL A 275 -0.36 -7.78 2.17
N LEU A 276 -1.43 -8.01 2.93
CA LEU A 276 -2.71 -7.34 2.70
C LEU A 276 -2.62 -5.83 2.87
N TYR A 277 -1.83 -5.35 3.84
CA TYR A 277 -1.62 -3.94 4.10
C TYR A 277 -0.86 -3.27 2.95
N THR A 278 0.28 -3.83 2.54
CA THR A 278 1.08 -3.36 1.39
C THR A 278 0.25 -3.32 0.11
N PHE A 279 -0.53 -4.37 -0.14
CA PHE A 279 -1.40 -4.44 -1.30
C PHE A 279 -2.52 -3.40 -1.27
N SER A 280 -3.14 -3.20 -0.11
CA SER A 280 -4.21 -2.21 0.05
C SER A 280 -3.69 -0.79 -0.12
N ALA A 281 -2.48 -0.50 0.37
CA ALA A 281 -1.80 0.76 0.15
C ALA A 281 -1.54 0.99 -1.35
N ALA A 282 -1.08 -0.04 -2.06
CA ALA A 282 -0.82 0.04 -3.49
C ALA A 282 -2.09 0.25 -4.34
N ILE A 283 -3.26 -0.24 -3.91
CA ILE A 283 -4.53 -0.04 -4.62
C ILE A 283 -5.15 1.34 -4.32
N ASN A 284 -4.78 1.99 -3.22
CA ASN A 284 -5.39 3.24 -2.80
C ASN A 284 -5.37 4.36 -3.88
N PRO A 285 -4.30 4.55 -4.68
CA PRO A 285 -4.32 5.49 -5.83
C PRO A 285 -5.26 5.06 -6.97
N ILE A 286 -5.47 3.75 -7.17
CA ILE A 286 -6.40 3.22 -8.20
C ILE A 286 -7.84 3.60 -7.84
N ALA A 287 -8.22 3.53 -6.57
CA ALA A 287 -9.53 3.99 -6.11
C ALA A 287 -9.74 5.47 -6.50
N CYS A 288 -8.71 6.31 -6.35
CA CYS A 288 -8.77 7.72 -6.79
C CYS A 288 -8.90 7.87 -8.30
N LEU A 289 -8.20 7.06 -9.09
CA LEU A 289 -8.34 7.07 -10.55
C LEU A 289 -9.76 6.70 -10.98
N LEU A 290 -10.33 5.65 -10.38
CA LEU A 290 -11.72 5.23 -10.66
C LEU A 290 -12.72 6.33 -10.29
N LEU A 291 -12.50 7.06 -9.19
CA LEU A 291 -13.30 8.22 -8.81
C LEU A 291 -13.25 9.33 -9.87
N VAL A 292 -12.07 9.65 -10.39
CA VAL A 292 -11.91 10.67 -11.44
C VAL A 292 -12.60 10.25 -12.73
N HIS A 293 -12.49 8.98 -13.13
CA HIS A 293 -13.15 8.48 -14.34
C HIS A 293 -14.67 8.47 -14.21
N THR A 294 -15.20 7.92 -13.12
CA THR A 294 -16.65 7.90 -12.87
C THR A 294 -17.22 9.32 -12.83
N ALA A 295 -16.49 10.28 -12.25
CA ALA A 295 -16.88 11.68 -12.27
C ALA A 295 -16.99 12.24 -13.71
N LYS A 296 -15.99 11.99 -14.56
CA LYS A 296 -15.96 12.52 -15.94
C LYS A 296 -17.03 11.87 -16.83
N THR A 297 -17.19 10.55 -16.77
CA THR A 297 -18.15 9.83 -17.63
C THR A 297 -19.58 10.33 -17.42
N HIS A 298 -19.97 10.58 -16.18
CA HIS A 298 -21.31 11.12 -15.87
C HIS A 298 -21.49 12.57 -16.34
N GLU A 299 -20.45 13.40 -16.31
CA GLU A 299 -20.51 14.77 -16.82
C GLU A 299 -20.72 14.78 -18.34
N GLN A 300 -20.06 13.87 -19.07
CA GLN A 300 -20.23 13.71 -20.52
C GLN A 300 -21.63 13.20 -20.90
N THR A 301 -22.15 12.18 -20.21
CA THR A 301 -23.52 11.68 -20.46
C THR A 301 -24.57 12.77 -20.24
N PHE A 302 -24.41 13.58 -19.20
CA PHE A 302 -25.33 14.69 -18.92
C PHE A 302 -25.30 15.78 -20.00
N GLN A 303 -24.12 16.14 -20.52
CA GLN A 303 -24.01 17.10 -21.63
C GLN A 303 -24.69 16.56 -22.89
N GLN A 304 -24.50 15.28 -23.20
CA GLN A 304 -25.14 14.63 -24.34
C GLN A 304 -26.67 14.62 -24.21
N ASP A 305 -27.22 14.23 -23.05
CA ASP A 305 -28.66 14.23 -22.81
C ASP A 305 -29.25 15.65 -22.97
N PHE A 306 -28.55 16.67 -22.48
CA PHE A 306 -28.97 18.06 -22.58
C PHE A 306 -28.97 18.58 -24.03
N GLU A 307 -27.94 18.28 -24.82
CA GLU A 307 -27.88 18.63 -26.25
C GLU A 307 -28.97 17.91 -27.05
N THR A 308 -29.25 16.65 -26.72
CA THR A 308 -30.30 15.86 -27.38
C THR A 308 -31.68 16.48 -27.12
N VAL A 309 -31.98 16.91 -25.88
CA VAL A 309 -33.23 17.60 -25.53
C VAL A 309 -33.36 18.95 -26.23
N LEU A 310 -32.28 19.74 -26.30
CA LEU A 310 -32.28 21.02 -27.02
C LEU A 310 -32.53 20.84 -28.52
N SER A 311 -31.96 19.81 -29.14
CA SER A 311 -32.16 19.51 -30.56
C SER A 311 -33.56 19.00 -30.91
N ALA A 312 -34.31 18.47 -29.93
CA ALA A 312 -35.67 18.00 -30.11
C ALA A 312 -36.74 19.10 -29.97
N HIS A 313 -36.35 20.31 -29.60
CA HIS A 313 -37.24 21.46 -29.35
C HIS A 313 -36.92 22.70 -30.20
N GLY A 314 -35.99 22.60 -31.15
CA GLY A 314 -35.70 23.60 -32.18
C GLY A 314 -36.11 23.11 -33.56
#